data_AF-U6DYX9-F1
#
_entry.id   AF-U6DYX9-F1
#
_cell.length_a   1.000
_cell.length_b   1.000
_cell.length_c   1.000
_cell.angle_alpha   90.00
_cell.angle_beta   90.00
_cell.angle_gamma   90.00
#
_symmetry.space_group_name_H-M   'P 1'
#
loop_
_entity.id
_entity.type
_entity.pdbx_description
1 polymer ?
#
loop_
_entity_poly.entity_id
_entity_poly.type
_entity_poly.pdbx_seq_one_letter_code
_entity_poly.pdbx_strand_id
1 'polypeptide(L)'
;PAPGASGPSVEPKPEPQLQESESGSESEPEAGLGPRPGPLQRKQPIGPEDVLGLQRITGDYLCSPEENIYKIDFIRFKIRDMDSGTVLFEIKKPPASERLPINRRDLDPNAGRFVRYQFTPAFLRLRQVGATVEFTVGD
;
A
#
# COMPACT_ATOMS: atom_id res chain seq x y z
N PRO A 1 37.25 -67.10 -3.23
CA PRO A 1 36.71 -65.83 -2.71
C PRO A 1 35.73 -65.17 -3.70
N ALA A 2 34.43 -65.26 -3.39
CA ALA A 2 33.34 -64.42 -3.91
C ALA A 2 32.91 -63.45 -2.78
N PRO A 3 31.89 -62.56 -2.91
CA PRO A 3 31.25 -61.89 -4.06
C PRO A 3 31.09 -60.35 -3.88
N GLY A 4 30.60 -59.64 -4.92
CA GLY A 4 29.50 -58.66 -4.90
C GLY A 4 29.50 -57.33 -4.09
N ALA A 5 28.82 -56.34 -4.69
CA ALA A 5 27.95 -55.30 -4.09
C ALA A 5 28.36 -53.80 -4.22
N SER A 6 27.65 -53.13 -5.14
CA SER A 6 26.92 -51.84 -5.07
C SER A 6 27.26 -50.75 -4.04
N GLY A 7 27.30 -49.50 -4.53
CA GLY A 7 26.99 -48.26 -3.80
C GLY A 7 26.79 -47.06 -4.77
N PRO A 8 25.87 -46.10 -4.52
CA PRO A 8 25.21 -45.31 -5.58
C PRO A 8 25.61 -43.82 -5.69
N SER A 9 25.33 -43.27 -6.88
CA SER A 9 24.77 -41.95 -7.23
C SER A 9 24.96 -40.75 -6.29
N VAL A 10 25.62 -39.69 -6.80
CA VAL A 10 25.13 -38.29 -6.70
C VAL A 10 25.59 -37.53 -7.96
N GLU A 11 24.65 -37.28 -8.87
CA GLU A 11 24.77 -36.34 -9.97
C GLU A 11 24.44 -34.93 -9.43
N PRO A 12 25.18 -33.86 -9.78
CA PRO A 12 24.85 -32.51 -9.32
C PRO A 12 23.60 -31.98 -10.00
N LYS A 13 22.59 -31.65 -9.19
CA LYS A 13 21.30 -31.08 -9.59
C LYS A 13 21.50 -29.71 -10.27
N PRO A 14 20.90 -29.46 -11.45
CA PRO A 14 20.97 -28.16 -12.11
C PRO A 14 20.05 -27.11 -11.46
N GLU A 15 20.51 -25.86 -11.47
CA GLU A 15 19.76 -24.65 -11.15
C GLU A 15 18.52 -24.50 -12.05
N PRO A 16 17.38 -24.01 -11.52
CA PRO A 16 16.21 -23.75 -12.35
C PRO A 16 16.43 -22.47 -13.19
N GLN A 17 16.61 -22.66 -14.50
CA GLN A 17 16.54 -21.58 -15.48
C GLN A 17 15.08 -21.12 -15.63
N LEU A 18 14.86 -19.80 -15.51
CA LEU A 18 13.61 -19.13 -15.85
C LEU A 18 13.34 -19.33 -17.35
N GLN A 19 12.27 -20.05 -17.67
CA GLN A 19 11.75 -20.20 -19.03
C GLN A 19 10.74 -19.10 -19.32
N GLU A 20 11.05 -18.26 -20.30
CA GLU A 20 10.08 -17.42 -21.00
C GLU A 20 9.10 -18.33 -21.76
N SER A 21 7.80 -18.05 -21.60
CA SER A 21 6.74 -18.64 -22.42
C SER A 21 5.77 -17.55 -22.84
N GLU A 22 5.75 -17.28 -24.15
CA GLU A 22 4.77 -16.43 -24.82
C GLU A 22 3.55 -17.24 -25.30
N SER A 23 2.43 -16.53 -25.35
CA SER A 23 1.26 -16.71 -26.23
C SER A 23 0.18 -17.72 -25.84
N GLY A 24 -0.91 -17.17 -25.27
CA GLY A 24 -2.25 -17.73 -25.28
C GLY A 24 -3.28 -16.61 -25.22
N SER A 25 -3.93 -16.33 -26.34
CA SER A 25 -4.92 -15.27 -26.54
C SER A 25 -6.25 -15.61 -25.85
N GLU A 26 -6.69 -14.79 -24.90
CA GLU A 26 -8.08 -14.77 -24.43
C GLU A 26 -8.55 -13.32 -24.21
N SER A 27 -9.39 -12.87 -25.15
CA SER A 27 -10.53 -11.96 -25.01
C SER A 27 -10.40 -10.73 -24.10
N GLU A 28 -10.29 -9.55 -24.72
CA GLU A 28 -10.54 -8.25 -24.06
C GLU A 28 -11.93 -8.25 -23.41
N PRO A 29 -12.07 -7.94 -22.10
CA PRO A 29 -13.35 -7.47 -21.60
C PRO A 29 -13.51 -6.03 -22.10
N GLU A 30 -14.64 -5.76 -22.74
CA GLU A 30 -15.10 -4.42 -23.12
C GLU A 30 -14.72 -3.37 -22.08
N ALA A 31 -14.29 -2.20 -22.56
CA ALA A 31 -14.04 -1.00 -21.78
C ALA A 31 -15.29 -0.62 -20.96
N GLY A 32 -15.41 -1.25 -19.79
CA GLY A 32 -16.41 -0.96 -18.79
C GLY A 32 -16.15 0.43 -18.26
N LEU A 33 -17.14 1.31 -18.45
CA LEU A 33 -17.34 2.57 -17.77
C LEU A 33 -16.61 2.58 -16.42
N GLY A 34 -15.63 3.47 -16.28
CA GLY A 34 -14.92 3.68 -15.01
C GLY A 34 -15.88 3.84 -13.84
N PRO A 35 -15.42 3.62 -12.59
CA PRO A 35 -16.28 3.61 -11.41
C PRO A 35 -17.20 4.84 -11.43
N ARG A 36 -18.51 4.60 -11.53
CA ARG A 36 -19.49 5.68 -11.50
C ARG A 36 -19.24 6.48 -10.21
N PRO A 37 -19.06 7.81 -10.28
CA PRO A 37 -18.92 8.60 -9.08
C PRO A 37 -20.17 8.35 -8.23
N GLY A 38 -19.94 7.86 -7.01
CA GLY A 38 -20.96 7.71 -6.00
C GLY A 38 -21.60 9.07 -5.64
N PRO A 39 -22.69 9.04 -4.86
CA PRO A 39 -23.52 10.22 -4.61
C PRO A 39 -22.75 11.39 -3.98
N LEU A 40 -21.69 11.10 -3.23
CA LEU A 40 -20.91 12.11 -2.52
C LEU A 40 -19.93 12.87 -3.41
N GLN A 41 -19.38 12.29 -4.49
CA GLN A 41 -18.46 13.03 -5.37
C GLN A 41 -19.11 14.24 -6.08
N ARG A 42 -20.44 14.37 -6.01
CA ARG A 42 -21.20 15.49 -6.61
C ARG A 42 -21.60 16.57 -5.60
N LYS A 43 -21.37 16.35 -4.31
CA LYS A 43 -21.60 17.35 -3.26
C LYS A 43 -20.25 17.94 -2.89
N GLN A 44 -20.01 19.19 -3.28
CA GLN A 44 -18.98 20.01 -2.63
C GLN A 44 -19.64 21.27 -2.05
N PRO A 45 -19.27 21.69 -0.83
CA PRO A 45 -18.25 21.10 0.05
C PRO A 45 -18.72 19.82 0.77
N ILE A 46 -17.79 18.89 1.03
CA ILE A 46 -18.01 17.69 1.87
C ILE A 46 -17.79 18.05 3.34
N GLY A 47 -18.81 17.84 4.17
CA GLY A 47 -18.73 18.05 5.62
C GLY A 47 -18.53 16.75 6.42
N PRO A 48 -18.30 16.86 7.74
CA PRO A 48 -18.24 15.69 8.63
C PRO A 48 -19.49 14.81 8.55
N GLU A 49 -20.68 15.40 8.45
CA GLU A 49 -21.97 14.70 8.38
C GLU A 49 -22.11 13.82 7.13
N ASP A 50 -21.46 14.19 6.02
CA ASP A 50 -21.54 13.42 4.78
C ASP A 50 -20.73 12.11 4.85
N VAL A 51 -19.72 12.01 5.73
CA VAL A 51 -18.83 10.84 5.84
C VAL A 51 -19.15 9.91 7.01
N LEU A 52 -19.79 10.42 8.07
CA LEU A 52 -20.12 9.63 9.28
C LEU A 52 -21.06 8.44 9.02
N GLY A 53 -21.91 8.53 8.01
CA GLY A 53 -22.90 7.50 7.66
C GLY A 53 -22.45 6.49 6.62
N LEU A 54 -21.22 6.58 6.09
CA LEU A 54 -20.75 5.73 5.00
C LEU A 54 -20.70 4.26 5.42
N GLN A 55 -21.43 3.41 4.69
CA GLN A 55 -21.48 1.96 4.94
C GLN A 55 -20.45 1.16 4.13
N ARG A 56 -19.71 1.83 3.24
CA ARG A 56 -18.70 1.22 2.35
C ARG A 56 -17.57 2.20 2.08
N ILE A 57 -16.43 1.66 1.65
CA ILE A 57 -15.31 2.44 1.12
C ILE A 57 -15.76 3.28 -0.09
N THR A 58 -15.16 4.45 -0.27
CA THR A 58 -15.41 5.28 -1.45
C THR A 58 -14.75 4.66 -2.68
N GLY A 59 -15.38 4.82 -3.85
CA GLY A 59 -14.80 4.35 -5.11
C GLY A 59 -13.64 5.19 -5.62
N ASP A 60 -13.49 6.42 -5.10
CA ASP A 60 -12.44 7.38 -5.44
C ASP A 60 -12.21 8.35 -4.28
N TYR A 61 -11.20 9.21 -4.36
CA TYR A 61 -10.96 10.30 -3.43
C TYR A 61 -12.10 11.32 -3.45
N LEU A 62 -12.43 11.87 -2.28
CA LEU A 62 -13.50 12.87 -2.13
C LEU A 62 -13.02 14.32 -2.36
N CYS A 63 -11.70 14.53 -2.45
CA CYS A 63 -11.09 15.83 -2.69
C CYS A 63 -9.79 15.72 -3.49
N SER A 64 -9.46 16.77 -4.23
CA SER A 64 -8.23 16.86 -4.99
C SER A 64 -7.02 17.21 -4.09
N PRO A 65 -5.77 16.98 -4.51
CA PRO A 65 -4.56 17.44 -3.81
C PRO A 65 -4.50 18.94 -3.56
N GLU A 66 -5.06 19.72 -4.47
CA GLU A 66 -5.05 21.17 -4.45
C GLU A 66 -5.94 21.74 -3.34
N GLU A 67 -6.91 20.97 -2.85
CA GLU A 67 -7.77 21.35 -1.72
C GLU A 67 -7.02 21.35 -0.37
N ASN A 68 -5.80 20.78 -0.30
CA ASN A 68 -4.92 20.91 0.86
C ASN A 68 -4.24 22.29 0.88
N ILE A 69 -5.04 23.35 0.99
CA ILE A 69 -4.58 24.75 0.99
C ILE A 69 -3.67 25.08 2.19
N TYR A 70 -3.80 24.33 3.28
CA TYR A 70 -2.98 24.45 4.50
C TYR A 70 -1.64 23.71 4.40
N LYS A 71 -1.39 23.03 3.27
CA LYS A 71 -0.15 22.27 3.01
C LYS A 71 0.21 21.34 4.18
N ILE A 72 -0.79 20.65 4.72
CA ILE A 72 -0.59 19.65 5.78
C ILE A 72 0.20 18.50 5.16
N ASP A 73 1.37 18.19 5.71
CA ASP A 73 2.22 17.08 5.26
C ASP A 73 2.60 16.16 6.43
N PHE A 74 2.23 14.88 6.35
CA PHE A 74 2.58 13.88 7.35
C PHE A 74 4.02 13.42 7.15
N ILE A 75 4.87 13.61 8.16
CA ILE A 75 6.29 13.29 8.12
C ILE A 75 6.65 12.03 8.91
N ARG A 76 5.81 11.63 9.87
CA ARG A 76 5.99 10.40 10.62
C ARG A 76 4.66 9.81 11.06
N PHE A 77 4.58 8.49 10.97
CA PHE A 77 3.46 7.72 11.50
C PHE A 77 4.00 6.50 12.25
N LYS A 78 3.53 6.29 13.48
CA LYS A 78 3.94 5.18 14.34
C LYS A 78 2.74 4.54 15.03
N ILE A 79 2.63 3.22 14.96
CA ILE A 79 1.67 2.41 15.71
C ILE A 79 2.42 1.58 16.74
N ARG A 80 1.98 1.61 18.00
CA ARG A 80 2.47 0.75 19.07
C ARG A 80 1.34 0.01 19.75
N ASP A 81 1.64 -1.17 20.26
CA ASP A 81 0.80 -1.84 21.26
C ASP A 81 0.93 -1.11 22.60
N MET A 82 -0.20 -0.79 23.24
CA MET A 82 -0.21 -0.09 24.52
C MET A 82 0.06 -1.02 25.70
N ASP A 83 -0.19 -2.32 25.56
CA ASP A 83 0.01 -3.29 26.64
C ASP A 83 1.48 -3.74 26.73
N SER A 84 2.12 -4.07 25.60
CA SER A 84 3.55 -4.46 25.56
C SER A 84 4.52 -3.32 25.28
N GLY A 85 4.06 -2.19 24.75
CA GLY A 85 4.93 -1.12 24.25
C GLY A 85 5.61 -1.42 22.91
N THR A 86 5.35 -2.59 22.31
CA THR A 86 5.97 -3.02 21.04
C THR A 86 5.55 -2.09 19.90
N VAL A 87 6.52 -1.60 19.12
CA VAL A 87 6.24 -0.84 17.90
C VAL A 87 5.86 -1.81 16.79
N LEU A 88 4.62 -1.70 16.30
CA LEU A 88 4.04 -2.59 15.30
C LEU A 88 4.30 -2.08 13.89
N PHE A 89 4.37 -0.76 13.74
CA PHE A 89 4.63 -0.10 12.48
C PHE A 89 5.25 1.27 12.73
N GLU A 90 6.26 1.63 11.94
CA GLU A 90 6.79 2.97 11.91
C GLU A 90 7.24 3.31 10.50
N ILE A 91 6.79 4.47 10.01
CA ILE A 91 7.25 5.04 8.75
C ILE A 91 7.60 6.50 8.97
N LYS A 92 8.74 6.90 8.40
CA LYS A 92 9.17 8.30 8.31
C LYS A 92 9.26 8.67 6.85
N LYS A 93 8.71 9.83 6.50
CA LYS A 93 8.85 10.38 5.15
C LYS A 93 10.31 10.83 4.99
N PRO A 94 11.02 10.40 3.93
CA PRO A 94 12.36 10.90 3.68
C PRO A 94 12.32 12.42 3.45
N PRO A 95 13.38 13.15 3.89
CA PRO A 95 13.46 14.59 3.70
C PRO A 95 13.39 14.94 2.22
N ALA A 96 12.82 16.10 1.90
CA ALA A 96 12.59 16.52 0.51
C ALA A 96 13.88 16.53 -0.33
N SER A 97 15.04 16.76 0.29
CA SER A 97 16.36 16.74 -0.33
C SER A 97 16.79 15.37 -0.86
N GLU A 98 16.26 14.28 -0.30
CA GLU A 98 16.57 12.90 -0.70
C GLU A 98 15.54 12.34 -1.70
N ARG A 99 14.50 13.11 -2.01
CA ARG A 99 13.54 12.73 -3.04
C ARG A 99 14.19 12.98 -4.39
N LEU A 100 14.52 11.91 -5.11
CA LEU A 100 14.98 12.00 -6.49
C LEU A 100 14.01 12.89 -7.30
N PRO A 101 14.52 13.73 -8.21
CA PRO A 101 13.68 14.55 -9.07
C PRO A 101 12.91 13.66 -10.05
N ILE A 102 11.81 13.07 -9.57
CA ILE A 102 10.83 12.43 -10.44
C ILE A 102 10.22 13.57 -11.25
N ASN A 103 10.30 13.47 -12.58
CA ASN A 103 9.75 14.46 -13.49
C ASN A 103 8.33 14.83 -13.06
N ARG A 104 8.04 16.13 -12.89
CA ARG A 104 6.71 16.65 -12.49
C ARG A 104 5.54 16.17 -13.36
N ARG A 105 5.83 15.58 -14.52
CA ARG A 105 4.85 15.03 -15.47
C ARG A 105 4.44 13.58 -15.17
N ASP A 106 5.16 12.88 -14.30
CA ASP A 106 4.94 11.47 -13.96
C ASP A 106 4.56 11.25 -12.47
N LEU A 107 4.43 12.33 -11.68
CA LEU A 107 3.84 12.22 -10.34
C LEU A 107 2.33 12.10 -10.49
N ASP A 108 1.81 10.88 -10.29
CA ASP A 108 0.40 10.69 -9.97
C ASP A 108 0.00 11.72 -8.88
N PRO A 109 -1.02 12.56 -9.10
CA PRO A 109 -1.52 13.49 -8.07
C PRO A 109 -1.90 12.77 -6.76
N ASN A 110 -2.18 11.46 -6.84
CA ASN A 110 -2.46 10.61 -5.69
C ASN A 110 -1.22 9.89 -5.13
N ALA A 111 -0.03 10.12 -5.69
CA ALA A 111 1.23 9.54 -5.22
C ALA A 111 1.46 9.90 -3.74
N GLY A 112 1.37 8.89 -2.87
CA GLY A 112 1.54 9.04 -1.43
C GLY A 112 0.25 9.14 -0.61
N ARG A 113 -0.94 9.11 -1.23
CA ARG A 113 -2.24 9.06 -0.53
C ARG A 113 -2.68 7.63 -0.18
N PHE A 114 -2.05 6.62 -0.78
CA PHE A 114 -2.36 5.20 -0.54
C PHE A 114 -1.21 4.51 0.21
N VAL A 115 -1.56 3.73 1.24
CA VAL A 115 -0.61 2.94 2.03
C VAL A 115 -1.15 1.52 2.21
N ARG A 116 -0.30 0.51 1.95
CA ARG A 116 -0.62 -0.90 2.17
C ARG A 116 0.12 -1.43 3.40
N TYR A 117 -0.63 -1.73 4.46
CA TYR A 117 -0.08 -2.32 5.68
C TYR A 117 0.06 -3.84 5.56
N GLN A 118 1.12 -4.38 6.15
CA GLN A 118 1.33 -5.82 6.29
C GLN A 118 1.40 -6.14 7.79
N PHE A 119 0.29 -6.62 8.35
CA PHE A 119 0.19 -6.98 9.75
C PHE A 119 0.12 -8.48 9.95
N THR A 120 0.58 -8.94 11.11
CA THR A 120 0.42 -10.34 11.52
C THR A 120 -0.97 -10.57 12.11
N PRO A 121 -1.48 -11.82 12.12
CA PRO A 121 -2.77 -12.12 12.75
C PRO A 121 -2.88 -11.74 14.24
N ALA A 122 -1.74 -11.57 14.93
CA ALA A 122 -1.71 -11.10 16.31
C ALA A 122 -2.24 -9.66 16.46
N PHE A 123 -2.11 -8.83 15.42
CA PHE A 123 -2.58 -7.45 15.43
C PHE A 123 -4.09 -7.34 15.71
N LEU A 124 -4.89 -8.27 15.18
CA LEU A 124 -6.34 -8.31 15.36
C LEU A 124 -6.77 -8.65 16.80
N ARG A 125 -5.85 -9.17 17.62
CA ARG A 125 -6.11 -9.54 19.02
C ARG A 125 -5.63 -8.49 20.02
N LEU A 126 -5.04 -7.40 19.55
CA LEU A 126 -4.59 -6.33 20.42
C LEU A 126 -5.77 -5.61 21.04
N ARG A 127 -5.69 -5.36 22.35
CA ARG A 127 -6.73 -4.66 23.10
C ARG A 127 -6.73 -3.17 22.80
N GLN A 128 -5.56 -2.56 22.75
CA GLN A 128 -5.41 -1.12 22.51
C GLN A 128 -4.10 -0.83 21.77
N VAL A 129 -4.20 -0.01 20.73
CA VAL A 129 -3.06 0.52 19.99
C VAL A 129 -2.95 2.04 20.18
N GLY A 130 -1.73 2.54 20.22
CA GLY A 130 -1.42 3.96 20.20
C GLY A 130 -0.88 4.37 18.84
N ALA A 131 -1.53 5.33 18.19
CA ALA A 131 -1.03 5.98 16.99
C ALA A 131 -0.37 7.31 17.33
N THR A 132 0.83 7.57 16.81
CA THR A 132 1.52 8.85 16.92
C THR A 132 1.80 9.37 15.52
N VAL A 133 1.39 10.61 15.28
CA VAL A 133 1.55 11.29 14.00
C VAL A 133 2.40 12.54 14.20
N GLU A 134 3.34 12.78 13.30
CA GLU A 134 4.04 14.07 13.18
C GLU A 134 3.73 14.62 11.79
N PHE A 135 3.38 15.89 11.72
CA PHE A 135 3.06 16.58 10.48
C PHE A 135 3.55 18.02 10.53
N THR A 136 3.81 18.57 9.35
CA THR A 136 4.07 19.99 9.16
C THR A 136 2.83 20.66 8.59
N VAL A 137 2.67 21.94 8.88
CA VAL A 137 1.66 22.81 8.27
C VAL A 137 2.43 23.87 7.51
N GLY A 138 1.97 24.22 6.30
CA GLY A 138 2.59 25.30 5.56
C GLY A 138 2.04 26.67 5.95
N ASP A 139 2.66 27.70 5.40
CA ASP A 139 2.18 29.09 5.49
C ASP A 139 0.91 29.32 4.67
#